data_AF-A0A2W7CGY8-F1
#
_entry.id   AF-A0A2W7CGY8-F1
#
_cell.length_a   1.000
_cell.length_b   1.000
_cell.length_c   1.000
_cell.angle_alpha   90.00
_cell.angle_beta   90.00
_cell.angle_gamma   90.00
#
_symmetry.space_group_name_H-M   'P 1'
#
loop_
_entity.id
_entity.type
_entity.pdbx_description
1 polymer ?
#
loop_
_entity_poly.entity_id
_entity_poly.type
_entity_poly.pdbx_seq_one_letter_code
_entity_poly.pdbx_strand_id
1 'polypeptide(L)'
;MTDTALTYRSLPSEAGIPASDSIGAPVNIGVLIIVAFFGIFGGWAALAPLNGAVLADAIVKVEGNRKSVQHFDGGTVKEVRVKDGDIVKSGEILVVLDDSRIRSEFNLYAQQYALLRATDARIRAELDGTMAVAFPKDILKEHEAYLKDAMANQVADLESQRASMAGATQILQRRIAELDEQIQGKEARVESFRAQLQSTVDEGAGLSKLLKAGLTTRTRVLELDRSASDLRGMIDESLGAIAGSRQTKAELESQIAQLTNERRAKLSTMLIETQSNLADLVPKMFAAQAAVDRAEVRSPYDGQVMDLSVFSTGAVVTPGQTILDIVPAQNSLIVQAQIHVEDISNLRPDMAAEVRFTSYKQRSIPIIHGRITRISADRITDSKTGFPYYVADIVVDPAELAAVPQITLYPGMPASVMIVTEERTALDYVLGPLLVSFHSAFRQK
;
A
#
# COMPACT_ATOMS: atom_id res chain seq x y z
N MET A 1 -116.22 53.37 0.14
CA MET A 1 -115.71 53.82 -1.17
C MET A 1 -114.70 54.92 -0.92
N THR A 2 -113.46 54.70 -1.40
CA THR A 2 -112.40 55.69 -1.72
C THR A 2 -111.86 56.59 -0.61
N ASP A 3 -110.95 56.02 0.17
CA ASP A 3 -109.50 56.27 0.22
C ASP A 3 -108.89 57.66 -0.11
N THR A 4 -107.82 57.94 0.66
CA THR A 4 -106.68 58.85 0.45
C THR A 4 -106.80 60.36 0.71
N ALA A 5 -106.21 60.82 1.83
CA ALA A 5 -105.44 62.06 1.90
C ALA A 5 -104.41 61.98 3.06
N LEU A 6 -103.15 61.71 2.71
CA LEU A 6 -102.00 61.75 3.62
C LEU A 6 -101.67 63.20 3.98
N THR A 7 -101.61 63.49 5.28
CA THR A 7 -101.11 64.77 5.82
C THR A 7 -99.95 64.45 6.77
N TYR A 8 -98.73 64.91 6.47
CA TYR A 8 -97.64 64.92 7.45
C TYR A 8 -96.98 66.30 7.52
N ARG A 9 -96.59 66.60 8.75
CA ARG A 9 -96.41 67.92 9.36
C ARG A 9 -94.97 68.43 9.21
N SER A 10 -94.84 69.74 9.10
CA SER A 10 -93.65 70.58 8.87
C SER A 10 -92.46 70.37 9.83
N LEU A 11 -91.26 70.61 9.28
CA LEU A 11 -89.95 70.72 9.93
C LEU A 11 -89.83 71.98 10.84
N PRO A 12 -89.00 71.97 11.90
CA PRO A 12 -88.50 73.18 12.55
C PRO A 12 -87.11 73.60 12.04
N SER A 13 -86.89 74.92 12.00
CA SER A 13 -85.74 75.65 11.47
C SER A 13 -84.63 75.95 12.50
N GLU A 14 -83.41 76.04 11.96
CA GLU A 14 -82.26 76.92 12.30
C GLU A 14 -81.62 76.92 13.70
N ALA A 15 -80.31 76.66 13.71
CA ALA A 15 -79.31 77.45 14.45
C ALA A 15 -77.95 77.37 13.75
N GLY A 16 -77.42 78.51 13.32
CA GLY A 16 -76.13 78.64 12.63
C GLY A 16 -74.91 78.57 13.55
N ILE A 17 -73.77 78.14 12.99
CA ILE A 17 -72.43 78.25 13.59
C ILE A 17 -71.50 78.83 12.51
N PRO A 18 -70.74 79.91 12.76
CA PRO A 18 -69.79 80.44 11.80
C PRO A 18 -68.53 79.56 11.73
N ALA A 19 -68.13 79.14 10.54
CA ALA A 19 -66.87 78.43 10.33
C ALA A 19 -65.72 79.44 10.27
N SER A 20 -64.93 79.52 11.35
CA SER A 20 -63.59 80.11 11.30
C SER A 20 -62.62 79.09 10.70
N ASP A 21 -62.23 79.32 9.46
CA ASP A 21 -61.35 78.48 8.66
C ASP A 21 -59.89 78.60 9.18
N SER A 22 -59.40 77.57 9.88
CA SER A 22 -57.98 77.39 10.18
C SER A 22 -57.60 75.91 10.20
N ILE A 23 -57.67 75.28 9.03
CA ILE A 23 -57.35 73.86 8.81
C ILE A 23 -55.85 73.55 9.05
N GLY A 24 -54.98 74.56 9.14
CA GLY A 24 -53.52 74.36 9.31
C GLY A 24 -53.10 73.71 10.64
N ALA A 25 -53.80 73.99 11.74
CA ALA A 25 -53.46 73.44 13.06
C ALA A 25 -53.70 71.92 13.18
N PRO A 26 -54.88 71.37 12.81
CA PRO A 26 -55.10 69.93 12.85
C PRO A 26 -54.26 69.16 11.83
N VAL A 27 -53.96 69.74 10.66
CA VAL A 27 -53.10 69.11 9.64
C VAL A 27 -51.66 68.97 10.14
N ASN A 28 -51.08 70.00 10.76
CA ASN A 28 -49.72 69.92 11.30
C ASN A 28 -49.60 68.94 12.47
N ILE A 29 -50.63 68.86 13.32
CA ILE A 29 -50.71 67.87 14.40
C ILE A 29 -50.81 66.46 13.81
N GLY A 30 -51.62 66.27 12.75
CA GLY A 30 -51.74 64.99 12.05
C GLY A 30 -50.42 64.54 11.42
N VAL A 31 -49.70 65.43 10.73
CA VAL A 31 -48.38 65.14 10.15
C VAL A 31 -47.37 64.80 11.23
N LEU A 32 -47.36 65.53 12.35
CA LEU A 32 -46.46 65.27 13.46
C LEU A 32 -46.72 63.91 14.12
N ILE A 33 -47.99 63.49 14.27
CA ILE A 33 -48.35 62.16 14.76
C ILE A 33 -47.88 61.06 13.80
N ILE A 34 -48.03 61.26 12.48
CA ILE A 34 -47.56 60.28 11.48
C ILE A 34 -46.04 60.17 11.54
N VAL A 35 -45.31 61.29 11.56
CA VAL A 35 -43.84 61.27 11.63
C VAL A 35 -43.35 60.69 12.95
N ALA A 36 -44.01 61.00 14.07
CA ALA A 36 -43.69 60.40 15.36
C ALA A 36 -44.00 58.90 15.39
N PHE A 37 -45.12 58.46 14.82
CA PHE A 37 -45.48 57.05 14.72
C PHE A 37 -44.46 56.29 13.86
N PHE A 38 -44.23 56.69 12.61
CA PHE A 38 -43.26 56.01 11.75
C PHE A 38 -41.80 56.20 12.21
N GLY A 39 -41.47 57.31 12.88
CA GLY A 39 -40.14 57.55 13.44
C GLY A 39 -39.85 56.68 14.66
N ILE A 40 -40.77 56.64 15.63
CA ILE A 40 -40.59 55.88 16.87
C ILE A 40 -40.85 54.38 16.62
N PHE A 41 -41.98 54.02 15.99
CA PHE A 41 -42.32 52.64 15.70
C PHE A 41 -41.43 52.04 14.60
N GLY A 42 -41.14 52.79 13.54
CA GLY A 42 -40.23 52.34 12.48
C GLY A 42 -38.78 52.25 12.98
N GLY A 43 -38.34 53.21 13.80
CA GLY A 43 -37.04 53.15 14.47
C GLY A 43 -36.94 51.95 15.42
N TRP A 44 -37.95 51.71 16.24
CA TRP A 44 -37.99 50.53 17.11
C TRP A 44 -38.06 49.23 16.30
N ALA A 45 -38.89 49.15 15.27
CA ALA A 45 -39.01 47.95 14.43
C ALA A 45 -37.72 47.62 13.66
N ALA A 46 -36.92 48.64 13.32
CA ALA A 46 -35.63 48.47 12.65
C ALA A 46 -34.48 48.10 13.61
N LEU A 47 -34.62 48.36 14.92
CA LEU A 47 -33.59 48.05 15.92
C LEU A 47 -33.97 46.91 16.86
N ALA A 48 -35.22 46.47 16.91
CA ALA A 48 -35.67 45.40 17.79
C ALA A 48 -35.29 44.02 17.23
N PRO A 49 -34.34 43.29 17.84
CA PRO A 49 -33.99 41.95 17.43
C PRO A 49 -35.11 40.97 17.82
N LEU A 50 -35.55 40.16 16.86
CA LEU A 50 -36.40 39.00 17.10
C LEU A 50 -35.56 37.76 16.85
N ASN A 51 -35.44 36.93 17.89
CA ASN A 51 -34.75 35.65 17.79
C ASN A 51 -35.61 34.69 16.96
N GLY A 52 -35.09 34.29 15.80
CA GLY A 52 -35.70 33.21 15.01
C GLY A 52 -35.33 31.85 15.59
N ALA A 53 -36.25 30.89 15.47
CA ALA A 53 -35.98 29.51 15.82
C ALA A 53 -36.61 28.58 14.78
N VAL A 54 -35.84 27.60 14.31
CA VAL A 54 -36.34 26.52 13.46
C VAL A 54 -36.63 25.33 14.34
N LEU A 55 -37.88 24.87 14.33
CA LEU A 55 -38.30 23.68 15.06
C LEU A 55 -38.27 22.47 14.12
N ALA A 56 -37.63 21.40 14.56
CA ALA A 56 -37.49 20.18 13.79
C ALA A 56 -37.75 18.95 14.65
N ASP A 57 -38.41 17.96 14.05
CA ASP A 57 -38.51 16.63 14.62
C ASP A 57 -37.17 15.91 14.46
N ALA A 58 -36.72 15.20 15.49
CA ALA A 58 -35.43 14.55 15.49
C ALA A 58 -35.47 13.15 16.10
N ILE A 59 -34.49 12.34 15.73
CA ILE A 59 -34.33 10.98 16.25
C ILE A 59 -32.87 10.78 16.64
N VAL A 60 -32.64 10.15 17.79
CA VAL A 60 -31.29 9.78 18.23
C VAL A 60 -30.75 8.65 17.34
N LYS A 61 -29.58 8.86 16.73
CA LYS A 61 -28.90 7.88 15.89
C LYS A 61 -27.47 7.67 16.41
N VAL A 62 -26.98 6.45 16.24
CA VAL A 62 -25.58 6.13 16.52
C VAL A 62 -24.71 6.83 15.46
N GLU A 63 -23.76 7.64 15.90
CA GLU A 63 -22.77 8.28 15.02
C GLU A 63 -21.78 7.23 14.53
N GLY A 64 -22.02 6.68 13.34
CA GLY A 64 -21.06 5.78 12.73
C GLY A 64 -21.72 4.91 11.68
N ASN A 65 -20.96 4.64 10.63
CA ASN A 65 -21.35 3.65 9.64
C ASN A 65 -20.97 2.26 10.15
N ARG A 66 -21.82 1.27 9.88
CA ARG A 66 -21.47 -0.14 10.03
C ARG A 66 -20.22 -0.42 9.19
N LYS A 67 -19.27 -1.17 9.76
CA LYS A 67 -18.04 -1.51 9.06
C LYS A 67 -18.09 -2.99 8.67
N SER A 68 -18.29 -3.25 7.39
CA SER A 68 -18.33 -4.60 6.85
C SER A 68 -16.95 -5.23 6.85
N VAL A 69 -16.87 -6.46 7.35
CA VAL A 69 -15.71 -7.34 7.26
C VAL A 69 -15.92 -8.29 6.09
N GLN A 70 -15.08 -8.15 5.08
CA GLN A 70 -15.09 -8.97 3.87
C GLN A 70 -13.82 -9.81 3.80
N HIS A 71 -13.89 -10.93 3.09
CA HIS A 71 -12.72 -11.77 2.85
C HIS A 71 -12.34 -11.79 1.36
N PHE A 72 -11.08 -11.45 1.07
CA PHE A 72 -10.62 -11.18 -0.29
C PHE A 72 -10.53 -12.44 -1.17
N ASP A 73 -9.97 -13.54 -0.64
CA ASP A 73 -9.65 -14.73 -1.44
C ASP A 73 -10.79 -15.74 -1.54
N GLY A 74 -11.75 -15.69 -0.62
CA GLY A 74 -12.75 -16.75 -0.42
C GLY A 74 -12.17 -18.01 0.21
N GLY A 75 -13.03 -18.98 0.50
CA GLY A 75 -12.60 -20.27 1.06
C GLY A 75 -13.71 -21.04 1.77
N THR A 76 -13.39 -22.25 2.22
CA THR A 76 -14.29 -23.06 3.03
C THR A 76 -14.09 -22.72 4.50
N VAL A 77 -15.18 -22.51 5.23
CA VAL A 77 -15.14 -22.15 6.66
C VAL A 77 -14.82 -23.38 7.48
N LYS A 78 -13.74 -23.32 8.26
CA LYS A 78 -13.32 -24.39 9.17
C LYS A 78 -13.95 -24.23 10.55
N GLU A 79 -13.98 -23.00 11.06
CA GLU A 79 -14.49 -22.67 12.38
C GLU A 79 -15.05 -21.25 12.41
N VAL A 80 -16.19 -21.04 13.08
CA VAL A 80 -16.75 -19.71 13.37
C VAL A 80 -16.65 -19.49 14.87
N ARG A 81 -15.98 -18.41 15.30
CA ARG A 81 -15.67 -18.12 16.72
C ARG A 81 -16.56 -17.07 17.36
N VAL A 82 -17.44 -16.45 16.59
CA VAL A 82 -18.33 -15.37 17.03
C VAL A 82 -19.78 -15.67 16.64
N LYS A 83 -20.70 -15.05 17.36
CA LYS A 83 -22.14 -15.06 17.07
C LYS A 83 -22.67 -13.64 16.91
N ASP A 84 -23.81 -13.51 16.26
CA ASP A 84 -24.52 -12.23 16.19
C ASP A 84 -24.81 -11.70 17.61
N GLY A 85 -24.44 -10.44 17.84
CA GLY A 85 -24.57 -9.76 19.12
C GLY A 85 -23.34 -9.83 20.02
N ASP A 86 -22.31 -10.62 19.68
CA ASP A 86 -21.07 -10.71 20.47
C ASP A 86 -20.26 -9.41 20.38
N ILE A 87 -19.58 -9.06 21.49
CA ILE A 87 -18.66 -7.92 21.55
C ILE A 87 -17.26 -8.43 21.27
N VAL A 88 -16.62 -7.88 20.24
CA VAL A 88 -15.28 -8.27 19.77
C VAL A 88 -14.30 -7.11 19.89
N LYS A 89 -13.03 -7.45 20.09
CA LYS A 89 -11.91 -6.50 20.07
C LYS A 89 -11.18 -6.52 18.73
N SER A 90 -10.50 -5.43 18.40
CA SER A 90 -9.59 -5.35 17.27
C SER A 90 -8.51 -6.44 17.39
N GLY A 91 -8.27 -7.15 16.29
CA GLY A 91 -7.35 -8.29 16.20
C GLY A 91 -7.96 -9.64 16.64
N GLU A 92 -9.15 -9.65 17.23
CA GLU A 92 -9.83 -10.89 17.62
C GLU A 92 -10.24 -11.71 16.40
N ILE A 93 -10.07 -13.04 16.48
CA ILE A 93 -10.36 -13.96 15.37
C ILE A 93 -11.87 -14.20 15.33
N LEU A 94 -12.48 -13.87 14.20
CA LEU A 94 -13.91 -13.99 13.96
C LEU A 94 -14.26 -15.33 13.31
N VAL A 95 -13.56 -15.64 12.22
CA VAL A 95 -13.78 -16.84 11.40
C VAL A 95 -12.43 -17.40 10.98
N VAL A 96 -12.29 -18.72 11.00
CA VAL A 96 -11.13 -19.43 10.49
C VAL A 96 -11.56 -20.22 9.26
N LEU A 97 -10.88 -19.98 8.15
CA LEU A 97 -11.04 -20.71 6.90
C LEU A 97 -10.11 -21.92 6.86
N ASP A 98 -10.43 -22.89 6.01
CA ASP A 98 -9.57 -24.03 5.71
C ASP A 98 -8.36 -23.57 4.89
N ASP A 99 -7.20 -23.60 5.54
CA ASP A 99 -5.91 -23.16 5.01
C ASP A 99 -5.08 -24.31 4.44
N SER A 100 -5.55 -25.56 4.50
CA SER A 100 -4.76 -26.75 4.16
C SER A 100 -4.10 -26.67 2.77
N ARG A 101 -4.85 -26.23 1.77
CA ARG A 101 -4.38 -26.06 0.38
C ARG A 101 -3.32 -24.95 0.27
N ILE A 102 -3.60 -23.77 0.83
CA ILE A 102 -2.74 -22.59 0.71
C ILE A 102 -1.47 -22.78 1.54
N ARG A 103 -1.59 -23.41 2.72
CA ARG A 103 -0.44 -23.78 3.55
C ARG A 103 0.45 -24.80 2.88
N SER A 104 -0.12 -25.78 2.17
CA SER A 104 0.66 -26.74 1.37
C SER A 104 1.42 -26.05 0.24
N GLU A 105 0.80 -25.09 -0.42
CA GLU A 105 1.43 -24.26 -1.47
C GLU A 105 2.55 -23.38 -0.91
N PHE A 106 2.32 -22.70 0.23
CA PHE A 106 3.37 -21.95 0.93
C PHE A 106 4.57 -22.85 1.30
N ASN A 107 4.32 -24.01 1.89
CA ASN A 107 5.37 -24.96 2.28
C ASN A 107 6.18 -25.43 1.07
N LEU A 108 5.54 -25.66 -0.08
CA LEU A 108 6.22 -25.99 -1.32
C LEU A 108 7.15 -24.86 -1.77
N TYR A 109 6.68 -23.61 -1.79
CA TYR A 109 7.51 -22.47 -2.18
C TYR A 109 8.64 -22.22 -1.17
N ALA A 110 8.39 -22.39 0.12
CA ALA A 110 9.40 -22.26 1.18
C ALA A 110 10.53 -23.30 1.02
N GLN A 111 10.19 -24.56 0.72
CA GLN A 111 11.17 -25.61 0.43
C GLN A 111 12.01 -25.29 -0.82
N GLN A 112 11.37 -24.86 -1.91
CA GLN A 112 12.08 -24.46 -3.14
C GLN A 112 12.98 -23.25 -2.91
N TYR A 113 12.52 -22.25 -2.16
CA TYR A 113 13.28 -21.04 -1.84
C TYR A 113 14.55 -21.41 -1.09
N ALA A 114 14.41 -22.25 -0.08
CA ALA A 114 15.51 -22.65 0.77
C ALA A 114 16.55 -23.50 0.02
N LEU A 115 16.12 -24.39 -0.89
CA LEU A 115 17.02 -25.11 -1.80
C LEU A 115 17.79 -24.16 -2.75
N LEU A 116 17.10 -23.21 -3.38
CA LEU A 116 17.73 -22.24 -4.28
C LEU A 116 18.70 -21.33 -3.53
N ARG A 117 18.38 -20.92 -2.30
CA ARG A 117 19.29 -20.14 -1.46
C ARG A 117 20.53 -20.94 -1.04
N ALA A 118 20.37 -22.21 -0.69
CA ALA A 118 21.50 -23.10 -0.44
C ALA A 118 22.40 -23.25 -1.69
N THR A 119 21.78 -23.31 -2.87
CA THR A 119 22.47 -23.40 -4.17
C THR A 119 23.22 -22.10 -4.49
N ASP A 120 22.62 -20.93 -4.29
CA ASP A 120 23.27 -19.61 -4.44
C ASP A 120 24.48 -19.49 -3.51
N ALA A 121 24.33 -19.87 -2.23
CA ALA A 121 25.43 -19.88 -1.26
C ALA A 121 26.58 -20.81 -1.69
N ARG A 122 26.28 -22.01 -2.18
CA ARG A 122 27.27 -22.95 -2.71
C ARG A 122 28.02 -22.37 -3.92
N ILE A 123 27.29 -21.80 -4.89
CA ILE A 123 27.89 -21.23 -6.10
C ILE A 123 28.81 -20.05 -5.75
N ARG A 124 28.39 -19.18 -4.84
CA ARG A 124 29.24 -18.06 -4.36
C ARG A 124 30.49 -18.56 -3.67
N ALA A 125 30.36 -19.53 -2.77
CA ALA A 125 31.51 -20.12 -2.09
C ALA A 125 32.51 -20.73 -3.10
N GLU A 126 32.01 -21.30 -4.19
CA GLU A 126 32.84 -21.85 -5.26
C GLU A 126 33.52 -20.76 -6.11
N LEU A 127 32.81 -19.68 -6.46
CA LEU A 127 33.37 -18.54 -7.18
C LEU A 127 34.44 -17.80 -6.36
N ASP A 128 34.25 -17.70 -5.05
CA ASP A 128 35.19 -17.06 -4.12
C ASP A 128 36.34 -17.97 -3.69
N GLY A 129 36.31 -19.25 -4.07
CA GLY A 129 37.33 -20.25 -3.72
C GLY A 129 37.33 -20.66 -2.23
N THR A 130 36.25 -20.41 -1.50
CA THR A 130 36.16 -20.67 -0.05
C THR A 130 35.76 -22.12 0.25
N MET A 131 36.37 -22.75 1.27
CA MET A 131 36.08 -24.16 1.59
C MET A 131 34.71 -24.35 2.26
N ALA A 132 34.28 -23.42 3.11
CA ALA A 132 33.04 -23.53 3.86
C ALA A 132 31.91 -22.75 3.18
N VAL A 133 30.76 -23.41 2.97
CA VAL A 133 29.54 -22.74 2.49
C VAL A 133 28.87 -22.04 3.69
N ALA A 134 28.81 -20.71 3.65
CA ALA A 134 28.11 -19.93 4.65
C ALA A 134 26.61 -19.85 4.30
N PHE A 135 25.81 -20.70 4.91
CA PHE A 135 24.37 -20.69 4.70
C PHE A 135 23.70 -19.58 5.53
N PRO A 136 22.79 -18.80 4.92
CA PRO A 136 22.14 -17.73 5.64
C PRO A 136 21.09 -18.27 6.63
N LYS A 137 20.94 -17.57 7.76
CA LYS A 137 20.16 -18.02 8.94
C LYS A 137 18.65 -17.90 8.78
N ASP A 138 18.21 -17.16 7.77
CA ASP A 138 16.83 -17.03 7.29
C ASP A 138 16.19 -18.39 6.96
N ILE A 139 17.00 -19.37 6.57
CA ILE A 139 16.57 -20.69 6.10
C ILE A 139 16.23 -21.68 7.24
N LEU A 140 16.81 -21.51 8.43
CA LEU A 140 17.00 -22.62 9.39
C LEU A 140 15.84 -22.88 10.37
N LYS A 141 14.80 -22.04 10.45
CA LYS A 141 13.86 -22.10 11.60
C LYS A 141 12.65 -23.03 11.44
N GLU A 142 12.07 -23.19 10.25
CA GLU A 142 10.80 -23.93 10.09
C GLU A 142 10.93 -25.23 9.28
N HIS A 143 11.99 -25.40 8.48
CA HIS A 143 12.11 -26.51 7.53
C HIS A 143 13.43 -27.29 7.66
N GLU A 144 14.04 -27.22 8.86
CA GLU A 144 15.42 -27.65 9.14
C GLU A 144 15.72 -29.10 8.71
N ALA A 145 14.80 -30.05 8.93
CA ALA A 145 15.03 -31.46 8.64
C ALA A 145 15.19 -31.75 7.13
N TYR A 146 14.27 -31.24 6.29
CA TYR A 146 14.36 -31.38 4.83
C TYR A 146 15.58 -30.65 4.28
N LEU A 147 15.86 -29.46 4.83
CA LEU A 147 16.96 -28.63 4.38
C LEU A 147 18.33 -29.20 4.72
N LYS A 148 18.45 -29.89 5.84
CA LYS A 148 19.70 -30.52 6.25
C LYS A 148 20.21 -31.52 5.22
N ASP A 149 19.32 -32.37 4.70
CA ASP A 149 19.68 -33.37 3.68
C ASP A 149 20.01 -32.69 2.34
N ALA A 150 19.21 -31.71 1.94
CA ALA A 150 19.46 -30.93 0.72
C ALA A 150 20.81 -30.19 0.80
N MET A 151 21.12 -29.55 1.92
CA MET A 151 22.38 -28.83 2.15
C MET A 151 23.57 -29.79 2.20
N ALA A 152 23.44 -30.95 2.83
CA ALA A 152 24.47 -31.99 2.84
C ALA A 152 24.77 -32.46 1.40
N ASN A 153 23.74 -32.66 0.58
CA ASN A 153 23.90 -33.00 -0.84
C ASN A 153 24.62 -31.88 -1.62
N GLN A 154 24.33 -30.61 -1.35
CA GLN A 154 25.03 -29.48 -2.00
C GLN A 154 26.52 -29.42 -1.61
N VAL A 155 26.85 -29.72 -0.36
CA VAL A 155 28.24 -29.78 0.11
C VAL A 155 28.97 -30.96 -0.54
N ALA A 156 28.35 -32.14 -0.56
CA ALA A 156 28.93 -33.32 -1.21
C ALA A 156 29.16 -33.12 -2.71
N ASP A 157 28.24 -32.47 -3.43
CA ASP A 157 28.45 -32.11 -4.83
C ASP A 157 29.64 -31.14 -4.98
N LEU A 158 29.73 -30.09 -4.15
CA LEU A 158 30.86 -29.15 -4.19
C LEU A 158 32.21 -29.86 -4.00
N GLU A 159 32.31 -30.76 -3.03
CA GLU A 159 33.52 -31.55 -2.78
C GLU A 159 33.88 -32.46 -3.96
N SER A 160 32.89 -33.16 -4.52
CA SER A 160 33.06 -34.01 -5.70
C SER A 160 33.56 -33.23 -6.92
N GLN A 161 32.95 -32.08 -7.20
CA GLN A 161 33.33 -31.21 -8.32
C GLN A 161 34.75 -30.67 -8.14
N ARG A 162 35.13 -30.28 -6.92
CA ARG A 162 36.49 -29.83 -6.60
C ARG A 162 37.52 -30.94 -6.78
N ALA A 163 37.24 -32.13 -6.29
CA ALA A 163 38.11 -33.29 -6.43
C ALA A 163 38.31 -33.64 -7.92
N SER A 164 37.24 -33.59 -8.72
CA SER A 164 37.31 -33.82 -10.17
C SER A 164 38.19 -32.79 -10.89
N MET A 165 37.99 -31.50 -10.60
CA MET A 165 38.79 -30.41 -11.16
C MET A 165 40.26 -30.52 -10.76
N ALA A 166 40.54 -30.76 -9.47
CA ALA A 166 41.90 -30.94 -8.98
C ALA A 166 42.60 -32.14 -9.65
N GLY A 167 41.88 -33.25 -9.84
CA GLY A 167 42.38 -34.43 -10.56
C GLY A 167 42.71 -34.13 -12.02
N ALA A 168 41.82 -33.43 -12.73
CA ALA A 168 42.06 -33.03 -14.13
C ALA A 168 43.28 -32.12 -14.27
N THR A 169 43.41 -31.10 -13.41
CA THR A 169 44.57 -30.20 -13.39
C THR A 169 45.85 -30.96 -13.04
N GLN A 170 45.81 -31.88 -12.09
CA GLN A 170 46.98 -32.66 -11.69
C GLN A 170 47.50 -33.55 -12.84
N ILE A 171 46.62 -34.14 -13.64
CA ILE A 171 47.03 -34.93 -14.82
C ILE A 171 47.78 -34.07 -15.83
N LEU A 172 47.27 -32.88 -16.14
CA LEU A 172 47.90 -31.94 -17.07
C LEU A 172 49.25 -31.44 -16.52
N GLN A 173 49.32 -31.12 -15.22
CA GLN A 173 50.56 -30.71 -14.56
C GLN A 173 51.63 -31.81 -14.59
N ARG A 174 51.26 -33.08 -14.42
CA ARG A 174 52.22 -34.20 -14.55
C ARG A 174 52.77 -34.32 -15.97
N ARG A 175 51.96 -34.11 -17.00
CA ARG A 175 52.42 -34.09 -18.40
C ARG A 175 53.36 -32.91 -18.68
N ILE A 176 53.09 -31.74 -18.09
CA ILE A 176 53.99 -30.59 -18.17
C ILE A 176 55.34 -30.92 -17.53
N ALA A 177 55.34 -31.51 -16.33
CA ALA A 177 56.57 -31.92 -15.65
C ALA A 177 57.37 -32.95 -16.47
N GLU A 178 56.70 -33.92 -17.12
CA GLU A 178 57.36 -34.86 -18.03
C GLU A 178 58.01 -34.16 -19.23
N LEU A 179 57.32 -33.17 -19.83
CA LEU A 179 57.89 -32.37 -20.93
C LEU A 179 59.10 -31.56 -20.48
N ASP A 180 59.09 -31.01 -19.26
CA ASP A 180 60.22 -30.27 -18.70
C ASP A 180 61.46 -31.16 -18.56
N GLU A 181 61.32 -32.38 -18.04
CA GLU A 181 62.41 -33.37 -17.97
C GLU A 181 62.94 -33.73 -19.36
N GLN A 182 62.05 -33.90 -20.36
CA GLN A 182 62.47 -34.16 -21.74
C GLN A 182 63.23 -32.98 -22.35
N ILE A 183 62.79 -31.74 -22.07
CA ILE A 183 63.46 -30.53 -22.53
C ILE A 183 64.86 -30.45 -21.91
N GLN A 184 64.97 -30.66 -20.60
CA GLN A 184 66.26 -30.66 -19.91
C GLN A 184 67.22 -31.71 -20.48
N GLY A 185 66.73 -32.93 -20.76
CA GLY A 185 67.53 -33.99 -21.37
C GLY A 185 68.01 -33.63 -22.79
N LYS A 186 67.16 -32.98 -23.60
CA LYS A 186 67.55 -32.50 -24.94
C LYS A 186 68.52 -31.33 -24.87
N GLU A 187 68.37 -30.42 -23.91
CA GLU A 187 69.29 -29.29 -23.68
C GLU A 187 70.70 -29.80 -23.31
N ALA A 188 70.79 -30.78 -22.42
CA ALA A 188 72.08 -31.42 -22.09
C ALA A 188 72.73 -32.10 -23.32
N ARG A 189 71.92 -32.65 -24.23
CA ARG A 189 72.40 -33.23 -25.49
C ARG A 189 72.92 -32.15 -26.45
N VAL A 190 72.22 -31.02 -26.58
CA VAL A 190 72.69 -29.87 -27.36
C VAL A 190 74.05 -29.40 -26.84
N GLU A 191 74.21 -29.31 -25.52
CA GLU A 191 75.49 -28.89 -24.94
C GLU A 191 76.62 -29.89 -25.21
N SER A 192 76.32 -31.19 -25.15
CA SER A 192 77.27 -32.25 -25.50
C SER A 192 77.71 -32.17 -26.96
N PHE A 193 76.77 -31.98 -27.89
CA PHE A 193 77.09 -31.82 -29.32
C PHE A 193 77.87 -30.52 -29.60
N ARG A 194 77.59 -29.43 -28.87
CA ARG A 194 78.37 -28.19 -28.98
C ARG A 194 79.81 -28.39 -28.55
N ALA A 195 80.04 -29.06 -27.42
CA ALA A 195 81.39 -29.38 -26.96
C ALA A 195 82.15 -30.26 -27.97
N GLN A 196 81.48 -31.27 -28.54
CA GLN A 196 82.07 -32.13 -29.55
C GLN A 196 82.37 -31.38 -30.86
N LEU A 197 81.44 -30.52 -31.30
CA LEU A 197 81.62 -29.67 -32.48
C LEU A 197 82.84 -28.75 -32.31
N GLN A 198 82.97 -28.13 -31.14
CA GLN A 198 84.11 -27.27 -30.83
C GLN A 198 85.43 -28.03 -30.95
N SER A 199 85.52 -29.21 -30.34
CA SER A 199 86.71 -30.07 -30.43
C SER A 199 87.05 -30.46 -31.87
N THR A 200 86.04 -30.84 -32.67
CA THR A 200 86.23 -31.23 -34.08
C THR A 200 86.71 -30.04 -34.93
N VAL A 201 86.15 -28.85 -34.71
CA VAL A 201 86.56 -27.63 -35.41
C VAL A 201 87.99 -27.23 -35.04
N ASP A 202 88.37 -27.34 -33.77
CA ASP A 202 89.72 -27.03 -33.30
C ASP A 202 90.76 -28.01 -33.87
N GLU A 203 90.47 -29.32 -33.90
CA GLU A 203 91.32 -30.32 -34.55
C GLU A 203 91.46 -30.04 -36.05
N GLY A 204 90.35 -29.73 -36.72
CA GLY A 204 90.32 -29.37 -38.14
C GLY A 204 91.17 -28.14 -38.46
N ALA A 205 91.12 -27.11 -37.60
CA ALA A 205 91.95 -25.91 -37.73
C ALA A 205 93.44 -26.21 -37.59
N GLY A 206 93.81 -27.11 -36.66
CA GLY A 206 95.19 -27.60 -36.51
C GLY A 206 95.68 -28.36 -37.75
N LEU A 207 94.89 -29.31 -38.24
CA LEU A 207 95.21 -30.10 -39.44
C LEU A 207 95.26 -29.25 -40.72
N SER A 208 94.44 -28.21 -40.82
CA SER A 208 94.48 -27.26 -41.95
C SER A 208 95.83 -26.53 -42.03
N LYS A 209 96.44 -26.18 -40.88
CA LYS A 209 97.81 -25.62 -40.84
C LYS A 209 98.84 -26.64 -41.34
N LEU A 210 98.73 -27.90 -40.89
CA LEU A 210 99.62 -28.99 -41.33
C LEU A 210 99.46 -29.30 -42.83
N LEU A 211 98.25 -29.18 -43.36
CA LEU A 211 97.97 -29.39 -44.79
C LEU A 211 98.68 -28.33 -45.65
N LYS A 212 98.65 -27.06 -45.22
CA LYS A 212 99.39 -25.98 -45.89
C LYS A 212 100.90 -26.20 -45.88
N ALA A 213 101.42 -26.90 -44.87
CA ALA A 213 102.82 -27.31 -44.77
C ALA A 213 103.13 -28.63 -45.52
N GLY A 214 102.14 -29.27 -46.15
CA GLY A 214 102.31 -30.55 -46.87
C GLY A 214 102.41 -31.79 -45.99
N LEU A 215 102.09 -31.68 -44.69
CA LEU A 215 102.28 -32.73 -43.68
C LEU A 215 101.04 -33.59 -43.40
N THR A 216 99.94 -33.40 -44.14
CA THR A 216 98.73 -34.22 -44.04
C THR A 216 97.95 -34.21 -45.37
N THR A 217 96.84 -34.96 -45.45
CA THR A 217 96.02 -35.10 -46.66
C THR A 217 94.77 -34.20 -46.61
N ARG A 218 94.32 -33.72 -47.77
CA ARG A 218 93.08 -32.93 -47.90
C ARG A 218 91.84 -33.74 -47.49
N THR A 219 91.85 -35.05 -47.73
CA THR A 219 90.77 -35.96 -47.35
C THR A 219 90.50 -35.89 -45.85
N ARG A 220 91.55 -35.84 -45.02
CA ARG A 220 91.39 -35.80 -43.56
C ARG A 220 90.73 -34.52 -43.06
N VAL A 221 91.04 -33.37 -43.68
CA VAL A 221 90.37 -32.10 -43.34
C VAL A 221 88.89 -32.13 -43.76
N LEU A 222 88.59 -32.64 -44.96
CA LEU A 222 87.21 -32.75 -45.43
C LEU A 222 86.35 -33.73 -44.60
N GLU A 223 86.95 -34.78 -44.04
CA GLU A 223 86.26 -35.67 -43.09
C GLU A 223 85.82 -34.93 -41.82
N LEU A 224 86.69 -34.09 -41.25
CA LEU A 224 86.36 -33.28 -40.08
C LEU A 224 85.33 -32.20 -40.40
N ASP A 225 85.40 -31.57 -41.57
CA ASP A 225 84.39 -30.61 -42.02
C ASP A 225 82.99 -31.24 -42.16
N ARG A 226 82.91 -32.46 -42.71
CA ARG A 226 81.65 -33.22 -42.77
C ARG A 226 81.16 -33.56 -41.37
N SER A 227 82.03 -34.07 -40.50
CA SER A 227 81.68 -34.38 -39.11
C SER A 227 81.17 -33.15 -38.33
N ALA A 228 81.80 -31.99 -38.51
CA ALA A 228 81.33 -30.73 -37.93
C ALA A 228 79.97 -30.30 -38.50
N SER A 229 79.72 -30.54 -39.78
CA SER A 229 78.43 -30.25 -40.41
C SER A 229 77.32 -31.18 -39.89
N ASP A 230 77.63 -32.46 -39.70
CA ASP A 230 76.70 -33.45 -39.13
C ASP A 230 76.34 -33.09 -37.67
N LEU A 231 77.34 -32.70 -36.86
CA LEU A 231 77.12 -32.24 -35.48
C LEU A 231 76.26 -30.97 -35.40
N ARG A 232 76.45 -30.02 -36.33
CA ARG A 232 75.55 -28.85 -36.44
C ARG A 232 74.12 -29.28 -36.77
N GLY A 233 73.94 -30.20 -37.71
CA GLY A 233 72.62 -30.76 -38.04
C GLY A 233 71.94 -31.40 -36.82
N MET A 234 72.67 -32.16 -36.01
CA MET A 234 72.15 -32.77 -34.77
C MET A 234 71.79 -31.74 -33.69
N ILE A 235 72.55 -30.64 -33.59
CA ILE A 235 72.21 -29.50 -32.72
C ILE A 235 70.91 -28.87 -33.17
N ASP A 236 70.78 -28.56 -34.46
CA ASP A 236 69.59 -27.90 -35.02
C ASP A 236 68.34 -28.78 -34.88
N GLU A 237 68.47 -30.09 -35.12
CA GLU A 237 67.40 -31.07 -34.88
C GLU A 237 66.96 -31.09 -33.40
N SER A 238 67.93 -31.11 -32.47
CA SER A 238 67.64 -31.12 -31.03
C SER A 238 66.99 -29.82 -30.57
N LEU A 239 67.42 -28.67 -31.11
CA LEU A 239 66.81 -27.37 -30.85
C LEU A 239 65.37 -27.30 -31.38
N GLY A 240 65.12 -27.83 -32.58
CA GLY A 240 63.76 -27.97 -33.13
C GLY A 240 62.87 -28.83 -32.22
N ALA A 241 63.39 -29.95 -31.72
CA ALA A 241 62.66 -30.82 -30.79
C ALA A 241 62.40 -30.18 -29.42
N ILE A 242 63.29 -29.29 -28.93
CA ILE A 242 63.06 -28.48 -27.72
C ILE A 242 61.95 -27.46 -27.97
N ALA A 243 61.99 -26.75 -29.10
CA ALA A 243 60.97 -25.76 -29.46
C ALA A 243 59.58 -26.41 -29.55
N GLY A 244 59.48 -27.58 -30.19
CA GLY A 244 58.24 -28.35 -30.25
C GLY A 244 57.71 -28.76 -28.86
N SER A 245 58.57 -29.29 -27.98
CA SER A 245 58.16 -29.62 -26.60
C SER A 245 57.69 -28.39 -25.81
N ARG A 246 58.35 -27.23 -25.97
CA ARG A 246 57.93 -25.97 -25.32
C ARG A 246 56.57 -25.49 -25.83
N GLN A 247 56.30 -25.63 -27.13
CA GLN A 247 55.00 -25.32 -27.71
C GLN A 247 53.89 -26.21 -27.12
N THR A 248 54.11 -27.52 -27.04
CA THR A 248 53.15 -28.44 -26.40
C THR A 248 52.93 -28.11 -24.92
N LYS A 249 53.98 -27.74 -24.19
CA LYS A 249 53.85 -27.29 -22.80
C LYS A 249 52.94 -26.07 -22.68
N ALA A 250 53.15 -25.04 -23.51
CA ALA A 250 52.33 -23.83 -23.50
C ALA A 250 50.85 -24.12 -23.86
N GLU A 251 50.61 -25.10 -24.73
CA GLU A 251 49.25 -25.58 -25.04
C GLU A 251 48.59 -26.23 -23.82
N LEU A 252 49.29 -27.10 -23.09
CA LEU A 252 48.77 -27.73 -21.87
C LEU A 252 48.50 -26.70 -20.77
N GLU A 253 49.37 -25.69 -20.61
CA GLU A 253 49.15 -24.56 -19.68
C GLU A 253 47.88 -23.77 -20.05
N SER A 254 47.67 -23.53 -21.35
CA SER A 254 46.46 -22.88 -21.85
C SER A 254 45.20 -23.73 -21.61
N GLN A 255 45.30 -25.06 -21.74
CA GLN A 255 44.19 -25.98 -21.41
C GLN A 255 43.82 -25.93 -19.92
N ILE A 256 44.79 -25.79 -19.00
CA ILE A 256 44.52 -25.61 -17.55
C ILE A 256 43.76 -24.29 -17.30
N ALA A 257 44.19 -23.20 -17.95
CA ALA A 257 43.51 -21.91 -17.85
C ALA A 257 42.09 -21.98 -18.42
N GLN A 258 41.90 -22.65 -19.57
CA GLN A 258 40.61 -22.85 -20.19
C GLN A 258 39.66 -23.64 -19.27
N LEU A 259 40.11 -24.74 -18.66
CA LEU A 259 39.31 -25.53 -17.73
C LEU A 259 38.79 -24.69 -16.55
N THR A 260 39.63 -23.79 -16.03
CA THR A 260 39.27 -22.87 -14.94
C THR A 260 38.23 -21.84 -15.40
N ASN A 261 38.44 -21.25 -16.58
CA ASN A 261 37.54 -20.26 -17.15
C ASN A 261 36.17 -20.86 -17.50
N GLU A 262 36.13 -22.06 -18.07
CA GLU A 262 34.90 -22.80 -18.38
C GLU A 262 34.10 -23.09 -17.10
N ARG A 263 34.78 -23.51 -16.02
CA ARG A 263 34.12 -23.70 -14.73
C ARG A 263 33.53 -22.39 -14.20
N ARG A 264 34.29 -21.30 -14.23
CA ARG A 264 33.82 -19.98 -13.77
C ARG A 264 32.65 -19.46 -14.60
N ALA A 265 32.69 -19.64 -15.92
CA ALA A 265 31.60 -19.28 -16.82
C ALA A 265 30.33 -20.09 -16.50
N LYS A 266 30.45 -21.41 -16.33
CA LYS A 266 29.32 -22.28 -15.95
C LYS A 266 28.70 -21.86 -14.62
N LEU A 267 29.53 -21.59 -13.61
CA LEU A 267 29.05 -21.12 -12.30
C LEU A 267 28.36 -19.76 -12.39
N SER A 268 28.86 -18.85 -13.23
CA SER A 268 28.25 -17.54 -13.44
C SER A 268 26.86 -17.67 -14.09
N THR A 269 26.71 -18.54 -15.08
CA THR A 269 25.41 -18.84 -15.69
C THR A 269 24.44 -19.45 -14.67
N MET A 270 24.89 -20.45 -13.91
CA MET A 270 24.07 -21.06 -12.85
C MET A 270 23.67 -20.05 -11.78
N LEU A 271 24.55 -19.10 -11.44
CA LEU A 271 24.25 -18.04 -10.46
C LEU A 271 23.13 -17.13 -10.97
N ILE A 272 23.22 -16.68 -12.22
CA ILE A 272 22.20 -15.82 -12.84
C ILE A 272 20.86 -16.55 -12.89
N GLU A 273 20.84 -17.82 -13.31
CA GLU A 273 19.63 -18.64 -13.35
C GLU A 273 19.03 -18.84 -11.95
N THR A 274 19.87 -19.16 -10.95
CA THR A 274 19.42 -19.32 -9.55
C THR A 274 18.85 -18.02 -9.00
N GLN A 275 19.47 -16.88 -9.29
CA GLN A 275 18.97 -15.56 -8.88
C GLN A 275 17.66 -15.18 -9.56
N SER A 276 17.51 -15.49 -10.85
CA SER A 276 16.25 -15.30 -11.58
C SER A 276 15.13 -16.13 -10.95
N ASN A 277 15.40 -17.42 -10.70
CA ASN A 277 14.43 -18.31 -10.06
C ASN A 277 14.05 -17.84 -8.66
N LEU A 278 15.01 -17.30 -7.89
CA LEU A 278 14.71 -16.66 -6.60
C LEU A 278 13.85 -15.41 -6.75
N ALA A 279 14.16 -14.53 -7.71
CA ALA A 279 13.39 -13.31 -7.97
C ALA A 279 11.93 -13.61 -8.34
N ASP A 280 11.67 -14.72 -9.04
CA ASP A 280 10.33 -15.16 -9.39
C ASP A 280 9.61 -15.88 -8.24
N LEU A 281 10.34 -16.65 -7.43
CA LEU A 281 9.77 -17.47 -6.36
C LEU A 281 9.44 -16.67 -5.11
N VAL A 282 10.28 -15.68 -4.75
CA VAL A 282 10.10 -14.88 -3.53
C VAL A 282 8.72 -14.17 -3.49
N PRO A 283 8.26 -13.48 -4.56
CA PRO A 283 6.92 -12.89 -4.58
C PRO A 283 5.79 -13.93 -4.44
N LYS A 284 5.93 -15.10 -5.05
CA LYS A 284 4.93 -16.19 -4.95
C LYS A 284 4.85 -16.74 -3.53
N MET A 285 5.99 -16.93 -2.87
CA MET A 285 6.07 -17.35 -1.48
C MET A 285 5.41 -16.33 -0.55
N PHE A 286 5.69 -15.03 -0.72
CA PHE A 286 5.05 -13.97 0.06
C PHE A 286 3.54 -13.88 -0.19
N ALA A 287 3.10 -14.05 -1.44
CA ALA A 287 1.67 -14.08 -1.77
C ALA A 287 0.95 -15.26 -1.11
N ALA A 288 1.57 -16.46 -1.14
CA ALA A 288 1.04 -17.65 -0.48
C ALA A 288 1.01 -17.48 1.05
N GLN A 289 2.06 -16.93 1.66
CA GLN A 289 2.08 -16.62 3.10
C GLN A 289 0.96 -15.65 3.47
N ALA A 290 0.80 -14.56 2.71
CA ALA A 290 -0.24 -13.59 2.98
C ALA A 290 -1.65 -14.20 2.84
N ALA A 291 -1.84 -15.18 1.94
CA ALA A 291 -3.08 -15.92 1.83
C ALA A 291 -3.30 -16.89 3.02
N VAL A 292 -2.24 -17.50 3.56
CA VAL A 292 -2.31 -18.27 4.82
C VAL A 292 -2.72 -17.35 5.98
N ASP A 293 -2.11 -16.17 6.10
CA ASP A 293 -2.41 -15.23 7.18
C ASP A 293 -3.87 -14.72 7.09
N ARG A 294 -4.40 -14.55 5.88
CA ARG A 294 -5.80 -14.14 5.64
C ARG A 294 -6.82 -15.25 5.88
N ALA A 295 -6.39 -16.52 6.03
CA ALA A 295 -7.31 -17.60 6.39
C ALA A 295 -7.95 -17.38 7.77
N GLU A 296 -7.26 -16.65 8.66
CA GLU A 296 -7.83 -16.15 9.91
C GLU A 296 -8.42 -14.75 9.70
N VAL A 297 -9.75 -14.67 9.63
CA VAL A 297 -10.45 -13.39 9.50
C VAL A 297 -10.52 -12.74 10.87
N ARG A 298 -9.85 -11.58 11.02
CA ARG A 298 -9.78 -10.84 12.28
C ARG A 298 -10.59 -9.55 12.23
N SER A 299 -11.05 -9.12 13.40
CA SER A 299 -11.73 -7.84 13.54
C SER A 299 -10.77 -6.66 13.34
N PRO A 300 -11.08 -5.69 12.46
CA PRO A 300 -10.29 -4.47 12.36
C PRO A 300 -10.54 -3.46 13.49
N TYR A 301 -11.70 -3.50 14.17
CA TYR A 301 -12.10 -2.51 15.18
C TYR A 301 -12.80 -3.16 16.38
N ASP A 302 -12.80 -2.48 17.52
CA ASP A 302 -13.64 -2.89 18.66
C ASP A 302 -15.12 -2.60 18.35
N GLY A 303 -16.02 -3.54 18.66
CA GLY A 303 -17.45 -3.34 18.41
C GLY A 303 -18.30 -4.58 18.62
N GLN A 304 -19.58 -4.47 18.27
CA GLN A 304 -20.53 -5.56 18.31
C GLN A 304 -20.71 -6.16 16.91
N VAL A 305 -20.69 -7.50 16.82
CA VAL A 305 -20.90 -8.26 15.58
C VAL A 305 -22.38 -8.24 15.22
N MET A 306 -22.69 -7.92 13.97
CA MET A 306 -24.04 -7.91 13.39
C MET A 306 -24.03 -8.50 11.99
N ASP A 307 -25.19 -8.97 11.53
CA ASP A 307 -25.42 -9.47 10.17
C ASP A 307 -24.39 -10.53 9.73
N LEU A 308 -24.06 -11.48 10.62
CA LEU A 308 -23.20 -12.62 10.30
C LEU A 308 -23.84 -13.43 9.17
N SER A 309 -23.14 -13.62 8.05
CA SER A 309 -23.65 -14.36 6.89
C SER A 309 -23.25 -15.84 6.89
N VAL A 310 -22.28 -16.21 7.74
CA VAL A 310 -21.67 -17.54 7.81
C VAL A 310 -21.97 -18.18 9.16
N PHE A 311 -22.88 -19.17 9.17
CA PHE A 311 -23.38 -19.76 10.40
C PHE A 311 -22.88 -21.19 10.68
N SER A 312 -22.28 -21.85 9.68
CA SER A 312 -21.92 -23.27 9.76
C SER A 312 -20.49 -23.55 9.32
N THR A 313 -19.88 -24.55 9.95
CA THR A 313 -18.63 -25.16 9.49
C THR A 313 -18.88 -25.85 8.14
N GLY A 314 -17.99 -25.64 7.17
CA GLY A 314 -18.12 -26.14 5.80
C GLY A 314 -18.84 -25.20 4.82
N ALA A 315 -19.34 -24.05 5.28
CA ALA A 315 -19.87 -23.02 4.41
C ALA A 315 -18.78 -22.47 3.48
N VAL A 316 -19.14 -22.13 2.24
CA VAL A 316 -18.22 -21.58 1.25
C VAL A 316 -18.40 -20.07 1.17
N VAL A 317 -17.31 -19.33 1.32
CA VAL A 317 -17.23 -17.88 1.18
C VAL A 317 -16.64 -17.56 -0.19
N THR A 318 -17.32 -16.72 -0.97
CA THR A 318 -16.81 -16.26 -2.26
C THR A 318 -15.82 -15.09 -2.09
N PRO A 319 -14.90 -14.88 -3.05
CA PRO A 319 -14.02 -13.72 -3.04
C PRO A 319 -14.80 -12.39 -2.94
N GLY A 320 -14.45 -11.55 -1.96
CA GLY A 320 -15.10 -10.26 -1.71
C GLY A 320 -16.44 -10.34 -0.98
N GLN A 321 -16.89 -11.53 -0.56
CA GLN A 321 -18.12 -11.67 0.19
C GLN A 321 -18.01 -11.05 1.60
N THR A 322 -19.05 -10.31 2.00
CA THR A 322 -19.21 -9.83 3.38
C THR A 322 -19.52 -10.99 4.31
N ILE A 323 -18.68 -11.15 5.34
CA ILE A 323 -18.83 -12.17 6.37
C ILE A 323 -19.74 -11.65 7.48
N LEU A 324 -19.50 -10.43 7.96
CA LEU A 324 -20.28 -9.78 9.01
C LEU A 324 -20.04 -8.28 9.01
N ASP A 325 -20.89 -7.54 9.72
CA ASP A 325 -20.72 -6.13 10.03
C ASP A 325 -20.30 -5.92 11.49
N ILE A 326 -19.44 -4.94 11.74
CA ILE A 326 -19.07 -4.51 13.09
C ILE A 326 -19.60 -3.12 13.35
N VAL A 327 -20.33 -2.97 14.44
CA VAL A 327 -20.82 -1.69 14.96
C VAL A 327 -19.92 -1.25 16.11
N PRO A 328 -19.12 -0.18 15.97
CA PRO A 328 -18.25 0.26 17.04
C PRO A 328 -19.02 0.70 18.29
N ALA A 329 -18.57 0.27 19.47
CA ALA A 329 -19.23 0.57 20.74
C ALA A 329 -19.02 2.02 21.21
N GLN A 330 -18.05 2.73 20.63
CA GLN A 330 -17.61 4.10 20.98
C GLN A 330 -18.28 5.18 20.14
N ASN A 331 -19.40 4.86 19.49
CA ASN A 331 -20.08 5.84 18.66
C ASN A 331 -20.81 6.84 19.56
N SER A 332 -20.51 8.13 19.39
CA SER A 332 -21.28 9.17 20.08
C SER A 332 -22.72 9.11 19.58
N LEU A 333 -23.69 9.39 20.45
CA LEU A 333 -25.09 9.47 20.02
C LEU A 333 -25.32 10.87 19.46
N ILE A 334 -25.65 10.94 18.17
CA ILE A 334 -26.03 12.19 17.51
C ILE A 334 -27.55 12.27 17.40
N VAL A 335 -28.06 13.49 17.43
CA VAL A 335 -29.48 13.78 17.25
C VAL A 335 -29.66 14.20 15.80
N GLN A 336 -30.39 13.40 15.03
CA GLN A 336 -30.64 13.63 13.63
C GLN A 336 -31.97 14.35 13.45
N ALA A 337 -31.93 15.65 13.16
CA ALA A 337 -33.11 16.49 12.97
C ALA A 337 -33.54 16.54 11.49
N GLN A 338 -34.84 16.43 11.27
CA GLN A 338 -35.50 16.55 9.97
C GLN A 338 -35.93 18.00 9.78
N ILE A 339 -35.21 18.72 8.94
CA ILE A 339 -35.42 20.14 8.66
C ILE A 339 -36.33 20.29 7.44
N HIS A 340 -37.36 21.13 7.55
CA HIS A 340 -38.22 21.46 6.41
C HIS A 340 -37.42 22.18 5.31
N VAL A 341 -37.78 21.92 4.04
CA VAL A 341 -37.07 22.49 2.87
C VAL A 341 -37.07 24.01 2.87
N GLU A 342 -38.08 24.65 3.45
CA GLU A 342 -38.21 26.11 3.53
C GLU A 342 -37.19 26.72 4.49
N ASP A 343 -36.80 25.98 5.53
CA ASP A 343 -35.96 26.49 6.62
C ASP A 343 -34.45 26.32 6.37
N ILE A 344 -34.05 25.47 5.41
CA ILE A 344 -32.63 25.16 5.12
C ILE A 344 -31.75 26.39 4.88
N SER A 345 -32.32 27.44 4.31
CA SER A 345 -31.60 28.69 4.00
C SER A 345 -31.02 29.38 5.25
N ASN A 346 -31.66 29.17 6.41
CA ASN A 346 -31.33 29.80 7.69
C ASN A 346 -30.37 28.96 8.55
N LEU A 347 -30.02 27.73 8.14
CA LEU A 347 -29.13 26.87 8.92
C LEU A 347 -27.69 26.92 8.42
N ARG A 348 -26.74 26.87 9.34
CA ARG A 348 -25.30 26.72 9.08
C ARG A 348 -24.70 25.71 10.07
N PRO A 349 -23.59 25.04 9.69
CA PRO A 349 -22.80 24.29 10.67
C PRO A 349 -22.35 25.19 11.82
N ASP A 350 -22.18 24.58 13.00
CA ASP A 350 -21.78 25.21 14.28
C ASP A 350 -22.84 26.09 14.97
N MET A 351 -24.06 26.14 14.45
CA MET A 351 -25.17 26.81 15.15
C MET A 351 -25.59 26.07 16.43
N ALA A 352 -25.98 26.83 17.44
CA ALA A 352 -26.49 26.30 18.70
C ALA A 352 -27.90 25.75 18.53
N ALA A 353 -28.14 24.57 19.10
CA ALA A 353 -29.41 23.87 19.06
C ALA A 353 -29.81 23.43 20.48
N GLU A 354 -31.08 23.62 20.80
CA GLU A 354 -31.69 23.11 22.01
C GLU A 354 -32.41 21.79 21.70
N VAL A 355 -31.97 20.70 22.31
CA VAL A 355 -32.56 19.37 22.14
C VAL A 355 -33.48 19.06 23.32
N ARG A 356 -34.71 18.66 23.01
CA ARG A 356 -35.74 18.23 23.97
C ARG A 356 -36.14 16.79 23.68
N PHE A 357 -35.86 15.87 24.61
CA PHE A 357 -36.21 14.46 24.45
C PHE A 357 -37.67 14.23 24.82
N THR A 358 -38.54 14.11 23.80
CA THR A 358 -40.01 14.00 23.97
C THR A 358 -40.46 12.65 24.53
N SER A 359 -39.54 11.69 24.69
CA SER A 359 -39.80 10.36 25.24
C SER A 359 -40.03 10.34 26.76
N TYR A 360 -39.61 11.38 27.48
CA TYR A 360 -39.77 11.46 28.94
C TYR A 360 -41.02 12.26 29.32
N LYS A 361 -41.99 11.61 29.98
CA LYS A 361 -43.24 12.22 30.45
C LYS A 361 -43.07 12.97 31.79
N GLN A 362 -42.12 13.88 31.88
CA GLN A 362 -41.95 14.72 33.07
C GLN A 362 -42.57 16.11 32.88
N ARG A 363 -43.03 16.70 33.98
CA ARG A 363 -43.63 18.05 34.03
C ARG A 363 -42.65 19.16 33.63
N SER A 364 -41.35 18.85 33.54
CA SER A 364 -40.27 19.70 33.03
C SER A 364 -39.33 18.86 32.15
N ILE A 365 -39.39 19.03 30.84
CA ILE A 365 -38.45 18.39 29.91
C ILE A 365 -37.14 19.20 29.98
N PRO A 366 -36.02 18.63 30.46
CA PRO A 366 -34.76 19.35 30.49
C PRO A 366 -34.29 19.64 29.07
N ILE A 367 -33.78 20.85 28.89
CA ILE A 367 -33.20 21.31 27.62
C ILE A 367 -31.73 20.92 27.66
N ILE A 368 -31.26 20.21 26.65
CA ILE A 368 -29.83 19.91 26.50
C ILE A 368 -29.30 20.68 25.30
N HIS A 369 -28.23 21.42 25.49
CA HIS A 369 -27.62 22.17 24.40
C HIS A 369 -26.80 21.22 23.52
N GLY A 370 -26.85 21.48 22.22
CA GLY A 370 -26.07 20.81 21.20
C GLY A 370 -25.61 21.79 20.14
N ARG A 371 -24.74 21.32 19.26
CA ARG A 371 -24.26 22.07 18.09
C ARG A 371 -24.47 21.27 16.82
N ILE A 372 -24.86 21.95 15.75
CA ILE A 372 -24.98 21.34 14.42
C ILE A 372 -23.57 21.05 13.91
N THR A 373 -23.24 19.78 13.70
CA THR A 373 -21.95 19.40 13.11
C THR A 373 -22.05 19.32 11.59
N ARG A 374 -23.17 18.80 11.07
CA ARG A 374 -23.33 18.54 9.64
C ARG A 374 -24.76 18.76 9.19
N ILE A 375 -24.91 19.31 8.00
CA ILE A 375 -26.19 19.44 7.30
C ILE A 375 -26.07 18.66 5.98
N SER A 376 -27.10 17.92 5.59
CA SER A 376 -27.10 17.19 4.32
C SER A 376 -27.02 18.16 3.15
N ALA A 377 -26.16 17.86 2.18
CA ALA A 377 -26.00 18.68 0.98
C ALA A 377 -27.20 18.55 0.02
N ASP A 378 -27.97 17.47 0.14
CA ASP A 378 -29.13 17.18 -0.70
C ASP A 378 -30.37 16.89 0.15
N ARG A 379 -31.54 17.06 -0.46
CA ARG A 379 -32.84 16.74 0.13
C ARG A 379 -33.04 15.24 0.12
N ILE A 380 -33.60 14.70 1.20
CA ILE A 380 -34.00 13.29 1.31
C ILE A 380 -35.52 13.25 1.31
N THR A 381 -36.10 12.29 0.60
CA THR A 381 -37.55 12.05 0.61
C THR A 381 -37.86 10.93 1.59
N ASP A 382 -38.80 11.16 2.50
CA ASP A 382 -39.29 10.09 3.38
C ASP A 382 -40.02 9.03 2.54
N SER A 383 -39.59 7.77 2.64
CA SER A 383 -40.19 6.65 1.93
C SER A 383 -41.61 6.33 2.39
N LYS A 384 -42.03 6.80 3.57
CA LYS A 384 -43.39 6.58 4.12
C LYS A 384 -44.36 7.72 3.81
N THR A 385 -43.90 8.96 3.92
CA THR A 385 -44.77 10.14 3.81
C THR A 385 -44.62 10.90 2.49
N GLY A 386 -43.52 10.68 1.75
CA GLY A 386 -43.25 11.35 0.48
C GLY A 386 -42.82 12.81 0.62
N PHE A 387 -42.74 13.36 1.84
CA PHE A 387 -42.29 14.74 2.06
C PHE A 387 -40.76 14.83 1.96
N PRO A 388 -40.22 15.83 1.23
CA PRO A 388 -38.80 16.10 1.20
C PRO A 388 -38.37 16.85 2.48
N TYR A 389 -37.23 16.46 3.04
CA TYR A 389 -36.60 17.12 4.20
C TYR A 389 -35.07 17.12 4.06
N TYR A 390 -34.41 18.03 4.77
CA TYR A 390 -32.96 18.02 4.96
C TYR A 390 -32.62 17.39 6.30
N VAL A 391 -31.42 16.83 6.40
CA VAL A 391 -30.96 16.18 7.63
C VAL A 391 -29.87 17.03 8.27
N ALA A 392 -30.08 17.45 9.52
CA ALA A 392 -29.07 18.09 10.34
C ALA A 392 -28.63 17.13 11.47
N ASP A 393 -27.34 16.83 11.53
CA ASP A 393 -26.74 16.06 12.61
C ASP A 393 -26.29 17.03 13.72
N ILE A 394 -26.75 16.76 14.94
CA ILE A 394 -26.49 17.59 16.12
C ILE A 394 -25.78 16.74 17.17
N VAL A 395 -24.61 17.19 17.61
CA VAL A 395 -23.90 16.60 18.74
C VAL A 395 -24.33 17.31 20.01
N VAL A 396 -24.78 16.53 20.99
CA VAL A 396 -25.21 17.03 22.31
C VAL A 396 -23.99 17.17 23.22
N ASP A 397 -23.96 18.21 24.07
CA ASP A 397 -22.85 18.42 25.00
C ASP A 397 -22.76 17.28 26.04
N PRO A 398 -21.66 16.49 26.08
CA PRO A 398 -21.52 15.37 27.00
C PRO A 398 -21.55 15.79 28.48
N ALA A 399 -21.12 17.02 28.80
CA ALA A 399 -21.08 17.51 30.17
C ALA A 399 -22.48 17.79 30.72
N GLU A 400 -23.36 18.37 29.90
CA GLU A 400 -24.76 18.63 30.27
C GLU A 400 -25.57 17.33 30.35
N LEU A 401 -25.29 16.38 29.46
CA LEU A 401 -25.92 15.05 29.51
C LEU A 401 -25.52 14.29 30.79
N ALA A 402 -24.26 14.37 31.20
CA ALA A 402 -23.78 13.76 32.44
C ALA A 402 -24.34 14.43 33.71
N ALA A 403 -24.66 15.73 33.65
CA ALA A 403 -25.28 16.47 34.74
C ALA A 403 -26.75 16.06 35.00
N VAL A 404 -27.40 15.36 34.05
CA VAL A 404 -28.77 14.86 34.17
C VAL A 404 -28.78 13.31 34.13
N PRO A 405 -28.38 12.63 35.22
CA PRO A 405 -28.24 11.17 35.26
C PRO A 405 -29.55 10.37 35.10
N GLN A 406 -30.70 11.06 34.99
CA GLN A 406 -32.01 10.46 34.76
C GLN A 406 -32.31 10.20 33.26
N ILE A 407 -31.46 10.70 32.35
CA ILE A 407 -31.62 10.55 30.91
C ILE A 407 -30.55 9.58 30.38
N THR A 408 -30.99 8.46 29.84
CA THR A 408 -30.13 7.50 29.12
C THR A 408 -30.58 7.49 27.68
N LEU A 409 -29.72 7.93 26.77
CA LEU A 409 -30.04 8.00 25.35
C LEU A 409 -30.02 6.60 24.72
N TYR A 410 -31.03 6.31 23.90
CA TYR A 410 -31.12 5.07 23.12
C TYR A 410 -31.26 5.41 21.63
N PRO A 411 -30.64 4.64 20.72
CA PRO A 411 -30.88 4.76 19.29
C PRO A 411 -32.37 4.60 18.97
N GLY A 412 -32.91 5.46 18.13
CA GLY A 412 -34.34 5.48 17.76
C GLY A 412 -35.23 6.32 18.69
N MET A 413 -34.69 6.94 19.73
CA MET A 413 -35.46 7.80 20.64
C MET A 413 -35.91 9.10 19.92
N PRO A 414 -37.21 9.46 19.94
CA PRO A 414 -37.67 10.72 19.40
C PRO A 414 -37.27 11.91 20.29
N ALA A 415 -36.88 12.99 19.63
CA ALA A 415 -36.52 14.28 20.20
C ALA A 415 -37.10 15.39 19.32
N SER A 416 -37.22 16.58 19.89
CA SER A 416 -37.51 17.80 19.15
C SER A 416 -36.33 18.74 19.32
N VAL A 417 -35.89 19.36 18.23
CA VAL A 417 -34.76 20.28 18.22
C VAL A 417 -35.26 21.65 17.86
N MET A 418 -34.84 22.64 18.65
CA MET A 418 -35.02 24.05 18.35
C MET A 418 -33.65 24.65 18.02
N ILE A 419 -33.43 25.03 16.76
CA ILE A 419 -32.18 25.61 16.28
C ILE A 419 -32.31 27.12 16.32
N VAL A 420 -31.41 27.79 17.05
CA VAL A 420 -31.40 29.25 17.17
C VAL A 420 -30.82 29.84 15.89
N THR A 421 -31.63 30.57 15.12
CA THR A 421 -31.20 31.22 13.87
C THR A 421 -30.79 32.67 14.11
N GLU A 422 -30.26 33.33 13.08
CA GLU A 422 -29.90 34.76 13.13
C GLU A 422 -31.07 35.66 13.55
N GLU A 423 -30.75 36.72 14.28
CA GLU A 423 -31.71 37.74 14.72
C GLU A 423 -32.21 38.52 13.50
N ARG A 424 -33.54 38.58 13.32
CA ARG A 424 -34.18 39.43 12.31
C ARG A 424 -34.91 40.56 12.99
N THR A 425 -34.95 41.73 12.34
CA THR A 425 -35.69 42.87 12.89
C THR A 425 -37.20 42.71 12.61
N ALA A 426 -38.04 43.33 13.44
CA ALA A 426 -39.49 43.34 13.19
C ALA A 426 -39.84 43.98 11.83
N LEU A 427 -39.03 44.94 11.39
CA LEU A 427 -39.13 45.57 10.08
C LEU A 427 -38.87 44.57 8.94
N ASP A 428 -37.83 43.73 9.04
CA ASP A 428 -37.49 42.73 8.03
C ASP A 428 -38.59 41.68 7.84
N TYR A 429 -39.29 41.30 8.91
CA TYR A 429 -40.37 40.32 8.82
C TYR A 429 -41.59 40.85 8.05
N VAL A 430 -41.87 42.16 8.17
CA VAL A 430 -43.00 42.82 7.50
C VAL A 430 -42.66 43.23 6.07
N LEU A 431 -41.47 43.80 5.85
CA LEU A 431 -41.07 44.32 4.52
C LEU A 431 -40.32 43.30 3.66
N GLY A 432 -39.74 42.26 4.24
CA GLY A 432 -38.99 41.23 3.53
C GLY A 432 -39.76 40.59 2.36
N PRO A 433 -41.00 40.10 2.55
CA PRO A 433 -41.78 39.51 1.47
C PRO A 433 -42.11 40.50 0.34
N LEU A 434 -42.34 41.78 0.67
CA LEU A 434 -42.62 42.84 -0.31
C LEU A 434 -41.39 43.12 -1.18
N LEU A 435 -40.22 43.29 -0.57
CA LEU A 435 -38.96 43.53 -1.29
C LEU A 435 -38.60 42.36 -2.24
N VAL A 436 -38.79 41.12 -1.80
CA VAL A 436 -38.55 39.93 -2.64
C VAL A 436 -39.54 39.86 -3.81
N SER A 437 -40.81 40.23 -3.59
CA SER A 437 -41.84 40.27 -4.64
C SER A 437 -41.58 41.34 -5.71
N PHE A 438 -40.99 42.48 -5.33
CA PHE A 438 -40.57 43.51 -6.29
C PHE A 438 -39.42 43.04 -7.19
N HIS A 439 -38.48 42.26 -6.64
CA HIS A 439 -37.37 41.70 -7.42
C HIS A 439 -37.79 40.56 -8.36
N SER A 440 -38.82 39.77 -8.01
CA SER A 440 -39.34 38.71 -8.88
C SER A 440 -40.30 39.21 -9.96
N ALA A 441 -40.99 40.35 -9.74
CA ALA A 441 -41.85 40.98 -10.75
C ALA A 441 -41.08 41.61 -11.93
N PHE A 442 -39.81 42.00 -11.74
CA PHE A 442 -38.95 42.58 -12.79
C PHE A 442 -38.07 41.57 -13.53
N ARG A 443 -38.20 40.27 -13.25
CA ARG A 443 -37.57 39.19 -14.02
C ARG A 443 -38.63 38.40 -14.76
N GLN A 444 -39.02 38.89 -15.94
CA GLN A 444 -39.66 38.07 -16.95
C GLN A 444 -38.60 37.23 -17.67
N LYS A 445 -38.85 35.93 -17.79
CA LYS A 445 -38.32 35.10 -18.87
C LYS A 445 -39.43 34.88 -19.89
#